data_AF-A0A3B8SMX1-F1
#
_entry.id   AF-A0A3B8SMX1-F1
#
_cell.length_a   1.000
_cell.length_b   1.000
_cell.length_c   1.000
_cell.angle_alpha   90.00
_cell.angle_beta   90.00
_cell.angle_gamma   90.00
#
_symmetry.space_group_name_H-M   'P 1'
#
loop_
_entity.id
_entity.type
_entity.pdbx_description
1 polymer ?
#
loop_
_entity_poly.entity_id
_entity_poly.type
_entity_poly.pdbx_seq_one_letter_code
_entity_poly.pdbx_strand_id
1 'polypeptide(L)' 'MNNKKLTEKEIQEKIRKVDGAMAQEGMPLTKEIKQKLYNCITGKSTYDKEREKILEKYRRIYG' A
#
# COMPACT_ATOMS: atom_id res chain seq x y z
N MET A 1 -14.51 18.78 0.78
CA MET A 1 -14.13 17.37 0.58
C MET A 1 -14.96 16.52 1.53
N ASN A 2 -15.77 15.58 1.02
CA ASN A 2 -16.56 14.68 1.85
C ASN A 2 -15.62 13.79 2.68
N ASN A 3 -15.48 14.08 3.97
CA ASN A 3 -14.75 13.27 4.95
C ASN A 3 -15.55 12.02 5.34
N LYS A 4 -15.94 11.20 4.35
CA LYS A 4 -16.50 9.88 4.66
C LYS A 4 -15.33 8.98 5.04
N LYS A 5 -15.17 8.70 6.34
CA LYS A 5 -14.22 7.69 6.82
C LYS A 5 -14.59 6.35 6.16
N LEU A 6 -13.64 5.77 5.44
CA LEU A 6 -13.80 4.44 4.86
C LEU A 6 -13.94 3.42 5.98
N THR A 7 -14.87 2.48 5.81
CA THR A 7 -15.00 1.32 6.67
C THR A 7 -13.87 0.32 6.39
N GLU A 8 -13.56 -0.52 7.37
CA GLU A 8 -12.54 -1.58 7.23
C GLU A 8 -12.78 -2.47 5.99
N LYS A 9 -14.04 -2.83 5.74
CA LYS A 9 -14.44 -3.63 4.57
C LYS A 9 -14.12 -2.92 3.25
N GLU A 10 -14.40 -1.62 3.14
CA GLU A 10 -14.10 -0.85 1.93
C GLU A 10 -12.60 -0.73 1.68
N ILE A 11 -11.80 -0.60 2.74
CA ILE A 11 -10.33 -0.56 2.64
C ILE A 11 -9.80 -1.90 2.15
N GLN A 12 -10.25 -3.01 2.75
CA GLN A 12 -9.86 -4.35 2.34
C GLN A 12 -10.29 -4.66 0.90
N GLU A 13 -11.49 -4.22 0.48
CA GLU A 13 -11.95 -4.40 -0.89
C GLU A 13 -11.10 -3.62 -1.89
N LYS A 14 -10.72 -2.37 -1.57
CA LYS A 14 -9.78 -1.58 -2.38
C LYS A 14 -8.44 -2.31 -2.54
N ILE A 15 -7.87 -2.81 -1.45
CA ILE A 15 -6.60 -3.56 -1.49
C ILE A 15 -6.75 -4.83 -2.32
N ARG A 16 -7.87 -5.56 -2.17
CA ARG A 16 -8.16 -6.77 -2.95
C ARG A 16 -8.26 -6.49 -4.45
N LYS A 17 -8.86 -5.36 -4.86
CA LYS A 17 -8.94 -4.97 -6.27
C LYS A 17 -7.56 -4.72 -6.87
N VAL A 18 -6.69 -4.00 -6.16
CA VAL A 18 -5.30 -3.77 -6.59
C VAL A 18 -4.55 -5.10 -6.64
N ASP A 19 -4.68 -5.95 -5.62
CA ASP A 19 -4.05 -7.28 -5.59
C ASP A 19 -4.49 -8.17 -6.75
N GLY A 20 -5.79 -8.16 -7.09
CA GLY A 20 -6.32 -8.90 -8.23
C GLY A 20 -5.73 -8.45 -9.55
N ALA A 21 -5.65 -7.13 -9.79
CA ALA A 21 -5.03 -6.58 -11.00
C ALA A 21 -3.55 -6.95 -11.10
N MET A 22 -2.81 -6.86 -9.99
CA MET A 22 -1.40 -7.23 -9.95
C MET A 22 -1.18 -8.74 -10.13
N ALA A 23 -2.08 -9.56 -9.59
CA ALA A 23 -2.04 -11.02 -9.75
C ALA A 23 -2.33 -11.47 -11.20
N GLN A 24 -3.18 -10.73 -11.94
CA GLN A 24 -3.42 -10.99 -13.36
C GLN A 24 -2.14 -10.85 -14.19
N GLU A 25 -1.26 -9.92 -13.80
CA GLU A 25 0.08 -9.73 -14.39
C GLU A 25 1.14 -10.70 -13.82
N GLY A 26 0.74 -11.70 -13.02
CA GLY A 26 1.65 -12.64 -12.37
C GLY A 26 2.44 -12.05 -11.20
N MET A 27 2.05 -10.89 -10.69
CA MET A 27 2.77 -10.13 -9.65
C MET A 27 1.90 -9.82 -8.41
N PRO A 28 1.31 -10.82 -7.74
CA PRO A 28 0.42 -10.57 -6.59
C PRO A 28 1.12 -9.78 -5.48
N LEU A 29 0.36 -8.96 -4.74
CA LEU A 29 0.91 -8.15 -3.66
C LEU A 29 1.32 -9.02 -2.47
N THR A 30 2.50 -8.74 -1.92
CA THR A 30 2.94 -9.38 -0.68
C THR A 30 2.13 -8.88 0.52
N LYS A 31 2.13 -9.66 1.61
CA LYS A 31 1.48 -9.26 2.88
C LYS A 31 2.00 -7.91 3.38
N GLU A 32 3.30 -7.67 3.23
CA GLU A 32 3.94 -6.39 3.62
C GLU A 32 3.39 -5.22 2.80
N ILE A 33 3.26 -5.36 1.48
CA ILE A 33 2.74 -4.29 0.61
C ILE A 33 1.25 -4.03 0.92
N LYS A 34 0.46 -5.08 1.14
CA LYS A 34 -0.95 -4.95 1.57
C LYS A 34 -1.08 -4.16 2.87
N GLN A 35 -0.20 -4.42 3.84
CA GLN A 35 -0.18 -3.68 5.11
C GLN A 35 0.23 -2.21 4.92
N LYS A 36 1.22 -1.92 4.05
CA LYS A 36 1.61 -0.54 3.73
C LYS A 36 0.46 0.23 3.08
N LEU A 37 -0.25 -0.38 2.12
CA LEU A 37 -1.43 0.21 1.50
C LEU A 37 -2.53 0.49 2.53
N TYR A 38 -2.79 -0.45 3.44
CA TYR A 38 -3.73 -0.25 4.54
C TYR A 38 -3.35 0.95 5.42
N ASN A 39 -2.07 1.05 5.81
CA ASN A 39 -1.58 2.15 6.63
C ASN A 39 -1.71 3.50 5.92
N CYS A 40 -1.44 3.56 4.62
CA CYS A 40 -1.62 4.77 3.82
C CYS A 40 -3.11 5.16 3.71
N ILE A 41 -4.01 4.22 3.47
CA ILE A 41 -5.45 4.48 3.33
C ILE A 41 -6.07 4.94 4.66
N THR A 42 -5.61 4.38 5.78
CA THR A 42 -6.08 4.74 7.13
C THR A 42 -5.42 5.99 7.70
N GLY A 43 -4.43 6.58 7.01
CA GLY A 43 -3.69 7.75 7.48
C GLY A 43 -2.66 7.45 8.59
N LYS A 44 -2.36 6.18 8.87
CA LYS A 44 -1.25 5.78 9.75
C LYS A 44 0.12 6.07 9.14
N SER A 45 0.19 6.13 7.81
CA SER A 45 1.37 6.57 7.05
C SER A 45 0.93 7.33 5.79
N THR A 46 1.90 7.81 5.01
CA THR A 46 1.66 8.51 3.74
C THR A 46 2.45 7.85 2.61
N TYR A 47 2.04 8.10 1.37
CA TYR A 47 2.77 7.64 0.18
C TYR A 47 4.23 8.08 0.22
N ASP A 48 4.50 9.36 0.48
CA ASP A 48 5.85 9.91 0.47
C ASP A 48 6.74 9.24 1.52
N LYS A 49 6.21 9.04 2.73
CA LYS A 49 6.93 8.40 3.84
C LYS A 49 7.26 6.93 3.55
N GLU A 50 6.31 6.16 3.00
CA GLU A 50 6.59 4.76 2.65
C GLU A 50 7.52 4.64 1.45
N ARG A 51 7.43 5.57 0.49
CA ARG A 51 8.32 5.64 -0.67
C ARG A 51 9.76 5.95 -0.26
N GLU A 52 9.96 6.93 0.61
CA GLU A 52 11.28 7.32 1.11
C GLU A 52 11.99 6.14 1.78
N LYS A 53 11.31 5.41 2.67
CA LYS A 53 11.86 4.19 3.31
C LYS A 53 12.35 3.15 2.30
N ILE A 54 11.63 2.97 1.19
CA ILE A 54 12.01 2.01 0.15
C ILE A 54 13.27 2.51 -0.57
N LEU A 55 13.31 3.79 -0.93
CA LEU A 55 14.47 4.41 -1.58
C LEU A 55 15.72 4.33 -0.69
N GLU A 56 15.59 4.67 0.60
CA GLU A 56 16.70 4.58 1.57
C GLU A 56 17.20 3.16 1.75
N LYS A 57 16.28 2.18 1.87
CA LYS A 57 16.64 0.76 2.01
C LYS A 57 17.52 0.32 0.85
N TYR A 58 17.12 0.62 -0.38
CA TYR A 58 17.86 0.19 -1.56
C TYR A 58 19.12 1.01 -1.80
N ARG A 59 19.12 2.31 -1.46
CA ARG A 59 20.32 3.14 -1.46
C ARG A 59 21.40 2.56 -0.54
N ARG A 60 21.03 2.05 0.64
CA ARG A 60 21.98 1.42 1.57
C ARG A 60 22.52 0.08 1.08
N ILE A 61 21.76 -0.65 0.25
CA ILE A 61 22.16 -1.98 -0.25
C ILE A 61 23.04 -1.85 -1.50
N TYR A 62 22.73 -0.89 -2.39
CA TYR A 62 23.29 -0.82 -3.73
C TYR A 62 24.04 0.48 -4.06
N GLY A 63 23.94 1.52 -3.23
CA GLY A 63 24.63 2.80 -3.41
C GLY A 63 25.87 2.89 -2.55
#